data_AF-A0AAN9GV90-F1
#
_entry.id   AF-A0AAN9GV90-F1
#
_cell.length_a   1.000
_cell.length_b   1.000
_cell.length_c   1.000
_cell.angle_alpha   90.00
_cell.angle_beta   90.00
_cell.angle_gamma   90.00
#
_symmetry.space_group_name_H-M   'P 1'
#
loop_
_entity.id
_entity.type
_entity.pdbx_description
1 polymer ?
#
loop_
_entity_poly.entity_id
_entity_poly.type
_entity_poly.pdbx_seq_one_letter_code
_entity_poly.pdbx_strand_id
1 'polypeptide(L)'
;MRQGVPVVLVQMLEFLEQYGLHQRELFRASGSEARRVELRESLDRGEDPAFRSDDVHAVASLLILFLRELPQGLIPVRDARQLLRVYTKTKGMALNLKRAKKVLYSYAPETFNILSLLFHFLSRVAAQCHVNHMSSKDLSNVFGPCIFHVPDSCIKLVEQELCTYLTQHLIDSVTVLLPNMYPPEPRCDALSTGDCAPPPALLSSLSAGGAKTANSPVPSIRSVAEERV
;
A
#
# COMPACT_ATOMS: atom_id res chain seq x y z
N MET A 1 8.22 -12.37 -4.31
CA MET A 1 7.12 -11.57 -4.90
C MET A 1 5.84 -12.38 -4.82
N ARG A 2 4.79 -11.89 -4.14
CA ARG A 2 3.44 -12.46 -4.30
C ARG A 2 2.79 -11.70 -5.45
N GLN A 3 2.44 -12.39 -6.54
CA GLN A 3 1.77 -11.79 -7.71
C GLN A 3 2.52 -10.60 -8.35
N GLY A 4 3.87 -10.61 -8.40
CA GLY A 4 4.63 -9.49 -8.98
C GLY A 4 4.67 -8.21 -8.14
N VAL A 5 4.19 -8.26 -6.88
CA VAL A 5 4.28 -7.16 -5.91
C VAL A 5 5.51 -7.35 -5.01
N PRO A 6 6.28 -6.29 -4.71
CA PRO A 6 7.36 -6.32 -3.73
C PRO A 6 6.88 -6.80 -2.36
N VAL A 7 7.61 -7.74 -1.74
CA VAL A 7 7.21 -8.36 -0.46
C VAL A 7 7.03 -7.31 0.63
N VAL A 8 7.96 -6.36 0.72
CA VAL A 8 7.90 -5.23 1.66
C VAL A 8 6.59 -4.44 1.55
N LEU A 9 6.09 -4.20 0.33
CA LEU A 9 4.85 -3.47 0.12
C LEU A 9 3.66 -4.25 0.67
N VAL A 10 3.64 -5.56 0.41
CA VAL A 10 2.60 -6.46 0.93
C VAL A 10 2.63 -6.47 2.46
N GLN A 11 3.81 -6.63 3.07
CA GLN A 11 3.95 -6.66 4.53
C GLN A 11 3.49 -5.36 5.19
N MET A 12 3.87 -4.19 4.64
CA MET A 12 3.39 -2.90 5.16
C MET A 12 1.87 -2.78 5.06
N LEU A 13 1.28 -3.19 3.94
CA LEU A 13 -0.17 -3.10 3.74
C LEU A 13 -0.94 -4.09 4.62
N GLU A 14 -0.47 -5.33 4.77
CA GLU A 14 -1.05 -6.33 5.67
C GLU A 14 -1.01 -5.85 7.13
N PHE A 15 0.14 -5.31 7.57
CA PHE A 15 0.27 -4.72 8.90
C PHE A 15 -0.70 -3.55 9.12
N LEU A 16 -0.79 -2.62 8.16
CA LEU A 16 -1.71 -1.47 8.26
C LEU A 16 -3.18 -1.87 8.15
N GLU A 17 -3.49 -2.95 7.44
CA GLU A 17 -4.83 -3.53 7.40
C GLU A 17 -5.22 -4.10 8.78
N GLN A 18 -4.27 -4.75 9.46
CA GLN A 18 -4.50 -5.34 10.76
C GLN A 18 -4.59 -4.31 11.89
N TYR A 19 -3.68 -3.33 11.93
CA TYR A 19 -3.54 -2.40 13.07
C TYR A 19 -3.94 -0.96 12.75
N GLY A 20 -4.00 -0.59 11.47
CA GLY A 20 -4.12 0.81 11.04
C GLY A 20 -5.53 1.31 10.73
N LEU A 21 -6.48 0.43 10.36
CA LEU A 21 -7.78 0.86 9.83
C LEU A 21 -8.59 1.78 10.76
N HIS A 22 -8.45 1.62 12.07
CA HIS A 22 -9.14 2.43 13.08
C HIS A 22 -8.22 3.48 13.72
N GLN A 23 -6.96 3.58 13.27
CA GLN A 23 -6.02 4.52 13.83
C GLN A 23 -6.30 5.92 13.31
N ARG A 24 -6.46 6.87 14.24
CA ARG A 24 -6.81 8.26 13.95
C ARG A 24 -5.75 8.94 13.07
N GLU A 25 -6.19 9.61 12.02
CA GLU A 25 -5.34 10.32 11.06
C GLU A 25 -4.26 9.44 10.41
N LEU A 26 -4.57 8.17 10.13
CA LEU A 26 -3.68 7.26 9.40
C LEU A 26 -3.18 7.92 8.10
N PHE A 27 -1.87 7.86 7.81
CA PHE A 27 -1.18 8.54 6.69
C PHE A 27 -1.04 10.06 6.78
N ARG A 28 -1.72 10.74 7.71
CA ARG A 28 -1.58 12.18 7.92
C ARG A 28 -0.76 12.51 9.16
N ALA A 29 -0.98 11.81 10.26
CA ALA A 29 -0.20 11.98 11.48
C ALA A 29 1.22 11.43 11.32
N SER A 30 2.19 12.17 11.86
CA SER A 30 3.59 11.75 11.86
C SER A 30 3.84 10.67 12.91
N GLY A 31 4.48 9.58 12.52
CA GLY A 31 4.98 8.56 13.44
C GLY A 31 6.33 8.95 14.06
N SER A 32 6.89 8.03 14.84
CA SER A 32 8.28 8.16 15.32
C SER A 32 9.24 8.14 14.13
N GLU A 33 9.89 9.29 13.89
CA GLU A 33 10.87 9.43 12.81
C GLU A 33 12.05 8.48 13.00
N ALA A 34 12.56 8.35 14.24
CA ALA A 34 13.62 7.41 14.57
C ALA A 34 13.24 5.97 14.22
N ARG A 35 12.01 5.56 14.54
CA ARG A 35 11.51 4.22 14.22
C ARG A 35 11.32 4.03 12.73
N ARG A 36 10.83 5.05 12.01
CA ARG A 36 10.70 5.02 10.54
C ARG A 36 12.06 4.82 9.87
N VAL A 37 13.10 5.49 10.36
CA VAL A 37 14.48 5.32 9.88
C VAL A 37 15.00 3.91 10.17
N GLU A 38 14.83 3.41 11.39
CA GLU A 38 15.23 2.05 11.76
C GLU A 38 14.58 0.97 10.87
N LEU A 39 13.26 1.06 10.66
CA LEU A 39 12.52 0.15 9.79
C LEU A 39 13.02 0.24 8.34
N ARG A 40 13.31 1.45 7.86
CA ARG A 40 13.88 1.66 6.52
C ARG A 40 15.25 1.01 6.38
N GLU A 41 16.15 1.20 7.33
CA GLU A 41 17.49 0.61 7.27
C GLU A 41 17.43 -0.92 7.28
N SER A 42 16.52 -1.52 8.07
CA SER A 42 16.28 -2.96 8.08
C SER A 42 15.84 -3.46 6.70
N LEU A 43 14.91 -2.76 6.06
CA LEU A 43 14.48 -3.07 4.70
C LEU A 43 15.59 -2.93 3.66
N ASP A 44 16.41 -1.89 3.76
CA ASP A 44 17.51 -1.67 2.82
C ASP A 44 18.59 -2.77 2.93
N ARG A 45 18.74 -3.39 4.11
CA ARG A 45 19.57 -4.58 4.35
C ARG A 45 18.92 -5.90 3.88
N GLY A 46 17.66 -5.86 3.44
CA GLY A 46 16.90 -7.06 3.05
C GLY A 46 16.44 -7.91 4.23
N GLU A 47 16.39 -7.32 5.43
CA GLU A 47 15.86 -7.96 6.64
C GLU A 47 14.33 -7.82 6.68
N ASP A 48 13.69 -8.71 7.43
CA ASP A 48 12.26 -8.61 7.71
C ASP A 48 12.03 -7.53 8.78
N PRO A 49 11.30 -6.44 8.47
CA PRO A 49 11.09 -5.38 9.44
C PRO A 49 10.18 -5.89 10.56
N ALA A 50 10.73 -5.95 11.78
CA ALA A 50 9.97 -6.36 12.96
C ALA A 50 8.95 -5.29 13.37
N PHE A 51 7.83 -5.20 12.64
CA PHE A 51 6.74 -4.27 12.93
C PHE A 51 6.08 -4.61 14.27
N ARG A 52 5.92 -3.59 15.11
CA ARG A 52 5.20 -3.69 16.39
C ARG A 52 3.84 -3.03 16.25
N SER A 53 2.86 -3.44 17.04
CA SER A 53 1.48 -2.90 16.96
C SER A 53 1.39 -1.38 17.18
N ASP A 54 2.39 -0.76 17.84
CA ASP A 54 2.50 0.68 18.04
C ASP A 54 3.19 1.43 16.87
N ASP A 55 3.72 0.73 15.88
CA ASP A 55 4.44 1.30 14.74
C ASP A 55 3.52 1.83 13.62
N VAL A 56 2.19 1.86 13.81
CA VAL A 56 1.19 2.19 12.77
C VAL A 56 1.55 3.44 11.97
N HIS A 57 1.83 4.55 12.63
CA HIS A 57 2.17 5.80 11.93
C HIS A 57 3.55 5.75 11.28
N ALA A 58 4.52 5.06 11.88
CA ALA A 58 5.85 4.91 11.30
C ALA A 58 5.81 4.07 10.01
N VAL A 59 5.07 2.95 10.02
CA VAL A 59 4.84 2.09 8.85
C VAL A 59 4.02 2.83 7.78
N ALA A 60 3.01 3.61 8.18
CA ALA A 60 2.25 4.44 7.26
C ALA A 60 3.13 5.47 6.53
N SER A 61 3.99 6.18 7.26
CA SER A 61 4.96 7.11 6.67
C SER A 61 5.99 6.41 5.80
N LEU A 62 6.41 5.19 6.17
CA LEU A 62 7.34 4.39 5.39
C LEU A 62 6.72 3.92 4.06
N LEU A 63 5.45 3.53 4.06
CA LEU A 63 4.70 3.20 2.84
C LEU A 63 4.63 4.40 1.88
N ILE A 64 4.31 5.60 2.41
CA ILE A 64 4.30 6.83 1.61
C ILE A 64 5.67 7.07 1.00
N LEU A 65 6.73 6.96 1.80
CA LEU A 65 8.09 7.17 1.33
C LEU A 65 8.48 6.16 0.24
N PHE A 66 8.18 4.88 0.45
CA PHE A 66 8.44 3.81 -0.51
C PHE A 66 7.85 4.14 -1.89
N LEU A 67 6.60 4.62 -1.93
CA LEU A 67 5.94 5.02 -3.18
C LEU A 67 6.60 6.24 -3.83
N ARG A 68 7.02 7.23 -3.03
CA ARG A 68 7.67 8.46 -3.52
C ARG A 68 9.06 8.23 -4.10
N GLU A 69 9.78 7.23 -3.61
CA GLU A 69 11.16 6.93 -4.02
C GLU A 69 11.27 5.98 -5.21
N LEU A 70 10.14 5.48 -5.73
CA LEU A 70 10.18 4.69 -6.96
C LEU A 70 10.85 5.49 -8.09
N PRO A 71 11.52 4.83 -9.06
CA PRO A 71 12.16 5.55 -10.17
C PRO A 71 11.18 6.32 -11.05
N GLN A 72 9.93 5.83 -11.12
CA GLN A 72 8.83 6.43 -11.85
C GLN A 72 7.53 6.23 -11.07
N GLY A 73 6.58 7.16 -11.26
CA GLY A 73 5.27 7.06 -10.63
C GLY A 73 4.55 5.81 -11.12
N LEU A 74 3.79 5.17 -10.22
CA LEU A 74 2.97 4.02 -10.58
C LEU A 74 1.98 4.34 -11.71
N ILE A 75 1.52 5.59 -11.78
CA ILE A 75 0.75 6.10 -12.91
C ILE A 75 1.55 7.24 -13.56
N PRO A 76 2.08 7.05 -14.78
CA PRO A 76 2.75 8.11 -15.50
C PRO A 76 1.84 9.35 -15.68
N VAL A 77 2.39 10.55 -15.48
CA VAL A 77 1.62 11.82 -15.63
C VAL A 77 0.98 11.95 -17.01
N ARG A 78 1.61 11.38 -18.06
CA ARG A 78 1.02 11.33 -19.41
C ARG A 78 -0.34 10.62 -19.44
N ASP A 79 -0.51 9.58 -18.65
CA ASP A 79 -1.72 8.78 -18.56
C ASP A 79 -2.73 9.39 -17.59
N ALA A 80 -2.27 10.20 -16.63
CA ALA A 80 -3.14 11.01 -15.78
C ALA A 80 -4.10 11.86 -16.62
N ARG A 81 -3.61 12.53 -17.67
CA ARG A 81 -4.46 13.31 -18.59
C ARG A 81 -5.47 12.44 -19.35
N GLN A 82 -5.11 11.21 -19.71
CA GLN A 82 -6.00 10.29 -20.39
C GLN A 82 -7.10 9.80 -19.43
N LEU A 83 -6.73 9.37 -18.22
CA LEU A 83 -7.66 8.99 -17.16
C LEU A 83 -8.60 10.15 -16.81
N LEU A 84 -8.08 11.38 -16.73
CA LEU A 84 -8.90 12.56 -16.44
C LEU A 84 -9.96 12.79 -17.51
N ARG A 85 -9.59 12.67 -18.79
CA ARG A 85 -10.57 12.80 -19.89
C ARG A 85 -11.66 11.73 -19.80
N VAL A 86 -11.32 10.52 -19.35
CA VAL A 86 -12.30 9.45 -19.13
C VAL A 86 -13.33 9.89 -18.09
N TYR A 87 -12.90 10.42 -16.94
CA TYR A 87 -13.79 10.82 -15.84
C TYR A 87 -14.55 12.13 -16.10
N THR A 88 -13.96 13.10 -16.82
CA THR A 88 -14.54 14.46 -16.99
C THR A 88 -15.39 14.64 -18.25
N LYS A 89 -15.09 13.96 -19.37
CA LYS A 89 -15.71 14.25 -20.68
C LYS A 89 -16.88 13.33 -21.06
N THR A 90 -17.14 12.31 -20.27
CA THR A 90 -18.01 11.22 -20.70
C THR A 90 -19.31 11.24 -19.91
N LYS A 91 -20.45 11.27 -20.62
CA LYS A 91 -21.78 11.11 -20.03
C LYS A 91 -22.00 9.62 -19.72
N GLY A 92 -21.96 9.25 -18.44
CA GLY A 92 -22.35 7.92 -17.96
C GLY A 92 -21.25 7.18 -17.18
N MET A 93 -21.54 6.87 -15.92
CA MET A 93 -20.63 6.21 -14.98
C MET A 93 -20.08 4.87 -15.52
N ALA A 94 -20.93 4.03 -16.11
CA ALA A 94 -20.52 2.71 -16.62
C ALA A 94 -19.47 2.78 -17.74
N LEU A 95 -19.55 3.78 -18.63
CA LEU A 95 -18.58 3.97 -19.70
C LEU A 95 -17.23 4.47 -19.16
N ASN A 96 -17.27 5.28 -18.09
CA ASN A 96 -16.07 5.78 -17.41
C ASN A 96 -15.31 4.63 -16.76
N LEU A 97 -16.04 3.79 -16.03
CA LEU A 97 -15.50 2.61 -15.38
C LEU A 97 -14.84 1.66 -16.41
N LYS A 98 -15.53 1.38 -17.52
CA LYS A 98 -14.99 0.53 -18.60
C LYS A 98 -13.71 1.08 -19.21
N ARG A 99 -13.64 2.39 -19.45
CA ARG A 99 -12.46 3.05 -20.02
C ARG A 99 -11.30 3.14 -19.03
N ALA A 100 -11.58 3.48 -17.76
CA ALA A 100 -10.58 3.50 -16.71
C ALA A 100 -9.97 2.10 -16.50
N LYS A 101 -10.82 1.07 -16.45
CA LYS A 101 -10.39 -0.33 -16.40
C LYS A 101 -9.48 -0.71 -17.58
N LYS A 102 -9.80 -0.28 -18.79
CA LYS A 102 -8.94 -0.52 -19.97
C LYS A 102 -7.56 0.15 -19.84
N VAL A 103 -7.49 1.36 -19.30
CA VAL A 103 -6.21 2.04 -19.05
C VAL A 103 -5.41 1.30 -17.98
N LEU A 104 -6.04 0.92 -16.87
CA LEU A 104 -5.37 0.18 -15.80
C LEU A 104 -4.79 -1.15 -16.28
N TYR A 105 -5.53 -1.91 -17.11
CA TYR A 105 -5.02 -3.17 -17.68
C TYR A 105 -3.95 -2.99 -18.76
N SER A 106 -3.71 -1.76 -19.26
CA SER A 106 -2.62 -1.52 -20.20
C SER A 106 -1.25 -1.39 -19.53
N TYR A 107 -1.22 -1.24 -18.20
CA TYR A 107 0.02 -1.25 -17.43
C TYR A 107 0.63 -2.66 -17.34
N ALA A 108 1.93 -2.70 -17.05
CA ALA A 108 2.63 -3.94 -16.75
C ALA A 108 1.93 -4.67 -15.59
N PRO A 109 1.88 -6.01 -15.58
CA PRO A 109 1.19 -6.78 -14.54
C PRO A 109 1.60 -6.39 -13.12
N GLU A 110 2.88 -6.12 -12.89
CA GLU A 110 3.45 -5.72 -11.60
C GLU A 110 2.86 -4.38 -11.14
N THR A 111 2.89 -3.37 -12.00
CA THR A 111 2.31 -2.04 -11.74
C THR A 111 0.81 -2.14 -11.51
N PHE A 112 0.09 -2.92 -12.32
CA PHE A 112 -1.34 -3.13 -12.17
C PHE A 112 -1.67 -3.79 -10.82
N ASN A 113 -0.90 -4.79 -10.39
CA ASN A 113 -1.12 -5.48 -9.12
C ASN A 113 -0.83 -4.57 -7.92
N ILE A 114 0.25 -3.79 -7.98
CA ILE A 114 0.54 -2.77 -6.95
C ILE A 114 -0.60 -1.76 -6.84
N LEU A 115 -1.04 -1.17 -7.97
CA LEU A 115 -2.12 -0.19 -7.99
C LEU A 115 -3.43 -0.79 -7.46
N SER A 116 -3.75 -2.01 -7.89
CA SER A 116 -4.97 -2.70 -7.45
C SER A 116 -4.97 -2.92 -5.94
N LEU A 117 -3.86 -3.45 -5.40
CA LEU A 117 -3.70 -3.68 -3.97
C LEU A 117 -3.80 -2.38 -3.17
N LEU A 118 -3.05 -1.35 -3.60
CA LEU A 118 -3.03 -0.05 -2.94
C LEU A 118 -4.42 0.60 -2.93
N PHE A 119 -5.11 0.68 -4.08
CA PHE A 119 -6.42 1.34 -4.12
C PHE A 119 -7.49 0.59 -3.33
N HIS A 120 -7.48 -0.74 -3.32
CA HIS A 120 -8.39 -1.51 -2.47
C HIS A 120 -8.14 -1.24 -0.99
N PHE A 121 -6.87 -1.23 -0.56
CA PHE A 121 -6.50 -0.88 0.81
C PHE A 121 -6.98 0.54 1.17
N LEU A 122 -6.69 1.54 0.35
CA LEU A 122 -7.13 2.93 0.58
C LEU A 122 -8.66 3.06 0.62
N SER A 123 -9.38 2.29 -0.19
CA SER A 123 -10.85 2.23 -0.16
C SER A 123 -11.37 1.70 1.18
N ARG A 124 -10.72 0.68 1.75
CA ARG A 124 -11.06 0.17 3.09
C ARG A 124 -10.75 1.16 4.20
N VAL A 125 -9.63 1.88 4.12
CA VAL A 125 -9.32 2.98 5.05
C VAL A 125 -10.40 4.07 4.97
N ALA A 126 -10.77 4.49 3.76
CA ALA A 126 -11.82 5.49 3.55
C ALA A 126 -13.19 5.05 4.08
N ALA A 127 -13.52 3.74 4.00
CA ALA A 127 -14.74 3.21 4.56
C ALA A 127 -14.81 3.34 6.10
N GLN A 128 -13.66 3.42 6.78
CA GLN A 128 -13.56 3.65 8.22
C GLN A 128 -13.36 5.12 8.60
N CYS A 129 -13.63 6.07 7.69
CA CYS A 129 -13.41 7.51 7.91
C CYS A 129 -14.11 8.10 9.13
N HIS A 130 -15.22 7.51 9.58
CA HIS A 130 -15.92 7.92 10.79
C HIS A 130 -15.10 7.67 12.08
N VAL A 131 -14.16 6.72 12.06
CA VAL A 131 -13.26 6.39 13.18
C VAL A 131 -11.87 6.98 12.95
N ASN A 132 -11.26 6.71 11.79
CA ASN A 132 -9.88 7.13 11.52
C ASN A 132 -9.77 8.59 11.02
N HIS A 133 -10.87 9.26 10.70
CA HIS A 133 -10.92 10.62 10.13
C HIS A 133 -10.19 10.83 8.80
N MET A 134 -10.03 9.76 8.01
CA MET A 134 -9.40 9.82 6.69
C MET A 134 -10.44 9.50 5.61
N SER A 135 -11.02 10.55 5.00
CA SER A 135 -11.90 10.38 3.83
C SER A 135 -11.10 10.01 2.58
N SER A 136 -11.77 9.57 1.51
CA SER A 136 -11.11 9.36 0.21
C SER A 136 -10.45 10.63 -0.33
N LYS A 137 -11.02 11.81 -0.02
CA LYS A 137 -10.42 13.10 -0.33
C LYS A 137 -9.10 13.31 0.44
N ASP A 138 -9.09 13.05 1.74
CA ASP A 138 -7.89 13.20 2.57
C ASP A 138 -6.77 12.27 2.11
N LEU A 139 -7.12 11.00 1.88
CA LEU A 139 -6.18 10.01 1.33
C LEU A 139 -5.67 10.43 -0.05
N SER A 140 -6.52 10.97 -0.92
CA SER A 140 -6.11 11.43 -2.24
C SER A 140 -5.11 12.58 -2.20
N ASN A 141 -5.19 13.47 -1.20
CA ASN A 141 -4.24 14.56 -1.03
C ASN A 141 -2.85 14.04 -0.65
N VAL A 142 -2.80 12.95 0.13
CA VAL A 142 -1.54 12.29 0.54
C VAL A 142 -0.97 11.44 -0.60
N PHE A 143 -1.78 10.57 -1.20
CA PHE A 143 -1.31 9.57 -2.16
C PHE A 143 -1.25 10.07 -3.60
N GLY A 144 -2.00 11.11 -3.98
CA GLY A 144 -1.98 11.65 -5.34
C GLY A 144 -0.58 12.06 -5.81
N PRO A 145 0.14 12.91 -5.07
CA PRO A 145 1.53 13.25 -5.43
C PRO A 145 2.46 12.03 -5.46
N CYS A 146 2.24 11.04 -4.58
CA CYS A 146 3.08 9.84 -4.46
C CYS A 146 2.88 8.87 -5.62
N ILE A 147 1.64 8.64 -6.07
CA ILE A 147 1.31 7.70 -7.15
C ILE A 147 1.75 8.23 -8.52
N PHE A 148 1.68 9.56 -8.71
CA PHE A 148 1.97 10.21 -9.98
C PHE A 148 3.35 10.87 -10.04
N HIS A 149 4.10 10.89 -8.93
CA HIS A 149 5.37 11.62 -8.76
C HIS A 149 5.29 13.08 -9.23
N VAL A 150 4.27 13.79 -8.76
CA VAL A 150 4.19 15.23 -9.00
C VAL A 150 5.15 15.92 -8.02
N PRO A 151 6.23 16.60 -8.49
CA PRO A 151 7.15 17.27 -7.59
C PRO A 151 6.47 18.46 -6.91
N ASP A 152 6.83 18.70 -5.64
CA ASP A 152 6.33 19.77 -4.76
C ASP A 152 6.78 21.18 -5.20
N SER A 153 6.61 21.51 -6.49
CA SER A 153 6.99 22.79 -7.09
C SER A 153 5.74 23.59 -7.48
N CYS A 154 5.76 24.88 -7.15
CA CYS A 154 4.66 25.84 -7.31
C CYS A 154 4.12 25.97 -8.75
N ILE A 155 4.87 25.52 -9.76
CA ILE A 155 4.49 25.63 -11.18
C ILE A 155 3.44 24.57 -11.58
N LYS A 156 3.21 23.54 -10.75
CA LYS A 156 2.37 22.38 -11.10
C LYS A 156 1.11 22.20 -10.26
N LEU A 157 0.60 23.25 -9.62
CA LEU A 157 -0.62 23.21 -8.80
C LEU A 157 -1.81 22.56 -9.55
N VAL A 158 -1.98 22.89 -10.83
CA VAL A 158 -3.03 22.30 -11.67
C VAL A 158 -2.82 20.79 -11.86
N GLU A 159 -1.59 20.33 -12.15
CA GLU A 159 -1.31 18.89 -12.31
C GLU A 159 -1.55 18.14 -11.00
N GLN A 160 -1.20 18.75 -9.86
CA GLN A 160 -1.41 18.19 -8.53
C GLN A 160 -2.90 18.05 -8.19
N GLU A 161 -3.70 19.10 -8.42
CA GLU A 161 -5.16 19.04 -8.24
C GLU A 161 -5.79 17.93 -9.07
N LEU A 162 -5.35 17.77 -10.32
CA LEU A 162 -5.82 16.71 -11.21
C LEU A 162 -5.44 15.31 -10.70
N CYS A 163 -4.20 15.11 -10.26
CA CYS A 163 -3.74 13.82 -9.73
C CYS A 163 -4.49 13.45 -8.45
N THR A 164 -4.70 14.42 -7.56
CA THR A 164 -5.53 14.26 -6.36
C THR A 164 -6.96 13.87 -6.72
N TYR A 165 -7.62 14.61 -7.63
CA TYR A 165 -8.97 14.31 -8.07
C TYR A 165 -9.11 12.89 -8.66
N LEU A 166 -8.17 12.50 -9.51
CA LEU A 166 -8.12 11.15 -10.08
C LEU A 166 -7.94 10.07 -9.02
N THR A 167 -7.04 10.31 -8.07
CA THR A 167 -6.77 9.40 -6.96
C THR A 167 -8.03 9.18 -6.13
N GLN A 168 -8.75 10.25 -5.80
CA GLN A 168 -10.03 10.17 -5.09
C GLN A 168 -11.03 9.31 -5.85
N HIS A 169 -11.23 9.58 -7.15
CA HIS A 169 -12.15 8.80 -7.97
C HIS A 169 -11.78 7.32 -8.07
N LEU A 170 -10.49 7.00 -8.13
CA LEU A 170 -10.01 5.62 -8.14
C LEU A 170 -10.30 4.94 -6.79
N ILE A 171 -10.04 5.60 -5.66
CA ILE A 171 -10.36 5.09 -4.31
C ILE A 171 -11.86 4.80 -4.18
N ASP A 172 -12.71 5.72 -4.64
CA ASP A 172 -14.17 5.60 -4.50
C ASP A 172 -14.79 4.53 -5.42
N SER A 173 -14.15 4.23 -6.55
CA SER A 173 -14.71 3.34 -7.58
C SER A 173 -13.99 2.01 -7.73
N VAL A 174 -12.86 1.78 -7.04
CA VAL A 174 -12.02 0.58 -7.22
C VAL A 174 -12.78 -0.73 -7.00
N THR A 175 -13.67 -0.77 -6.00
CA THR A 175 -14.46 -1.96 -5.66
C THR A 175 -15.42 -2.37 -6.77
N VAL A 176 -15.90 -1.40 -7.55
CA VAL A 176 -16.75 -1.61 -8.72
C VAL A 176 -15.91 -1.84 -9.99
N LEU A 177 -14.77 -1.16 -10.12
CA LEU A 177 -13.85 -1.31 -11.25
C LEU A 177 -13.22 -2.71 -11.30
N LEU A 178 -12.75 -3.19 -10.16
CA LEU A 178 -11.92 -4.38 -9.99
C LEU A 178 -12.48 -5.30 -8.90
N PRO A 179 -13.73 -5.79 -9.05
CA PRO A 179 -14.34 -6.63 -8.02
C PRO A 179 -13.55 -7.92 -7.81
N ASN A 180 -13.48 -8.38 -6.55
CA ASN A 180 -12.89 -9.66 -6.13
C ASN A 180 -11.39 -9.86 -6.44
N MET A 181 -10.64 -8.79 -6.75
CA MET A 181 -9.19 -8.88 -6.99
C MET A 181 -8.38 -9.02 -5.69
N TYR A 182 -8.85 -8.41 -4.60
CA TYR A 182 -8.28 -8.53 -3.26
C TYR A 182 -9.44 -8.73 -2.28
N PRO A 183 -9.95 -9.96 -2.12
CA PRO A 183 -11.00 -10.22 -1.16
C PRO A 183 -10.50 -9.83 0.25
N PRO A 184 -11.37 -9.30 1.13
CA PRO A 184 -11.02 -9.16 2.53
C PRO A 184 -10.56 -10.52 3.05
N GLU A 185 -9.37 -10.59 3.65
CA GLU A 185 -8.95 -11.79 4.38
C GLU A 185 -10.06 -12.16 5.37
N PRO A 186 -10.49 -13.43 5.44
CA PRO A 186 -11.48 -13.85 6.41
C PRO A 186 -10.92 -13.54 7.81
N ARG A 187 -11.59 -12.65 8.53
CA ARG A 187 -11.24 -12.33 9.91
C ARG A 187 -11.38 -13.61 10.73
N CYS A 188 -10.28 -14.08 11.33
CA CYS A 188 -10.35 -15.01 12.45
C CYS A 188 -10.94 -14.24 13.65
N ASP A 189 -12.26 -14.14 13.71
CA ASP A 189 -12.98 -13.72 14.92
C ASP A 189 -12.92 -14.87 15.94
N ALA A 190 -11.73 -15.14 16.46
CA ALA A 190 -11.52 -16.07 17.57
C ALA A 190 -11.18 -15.27 18.83
N LEU A 191 -12.13 -14.49 19.32
CA LEU A 191 -12.11 -13.90 20.66
C LEU A 191 -13.54 -13.69 21.16
N SER A 192 -14.23 -14.80 21.45
CA SER A 192 -15.21 -14.87 22.55
C SER A 192 -15.51 -16.33 22.85
N THR A 193 -14.90 -16.87 23.91
CA THR A 193 -15.53 -17.55 25.06
C THR A 193 -14.51 -18.41 25.80
N GLY A 194 -14.29 -18.09 27.08
CA GLY A 194 -14.18 -19.04 28.19
C GLY A 194 -13.03 -20.06 28.22
N ASP A 195 -12.15 -19.88 29.21
CA ASP A 195 -11.40 -20.90 29.96
C ASP A 195 -10.88 -22.16 29.25
N CYS A 196 -9.55 -22.28 29.14
CA CYS A 196 -8.89 -23.52 29.58
C CYS A 196 -7.41 -23.30 29.94
N ALA A 197 -7.01 -23.99 31.00
CA ALA A 197 -5.74 -23.94 31.74
C ALA A 197 -4.46 -24.19 30.92
N PRO A 198 -3.25 -23.84 31.44
CA PRO A 198 -2.00 -24.01 30.71
C PRO A 198 -1.51 -25.47 30.83
N PRO A 199 -0.94 -26.07 29.77
CA PRO A 199 -0.14 -27.27 29.91
C PRO A 199 1.37 -26.95 29.89
N PRO A 200 2.21 -27.92 30.33
CA PRO A 200 3.30 -27.67 31.27
C PRO A 200 4.66 -27.44 30.60
N ALA A 201 5.59 -26.90 31.39
CA ALA A 201 7.01 -26.90 31.09
C ALA A 201 7.56 -28.32 30.97
N LEU A 202 8.29 -28.60 29.89
CA LEU A 202 9.26 -29.70 29.85
C LEU A 202 10.58 -29.20 29.26
N LEU A 203 11.61 -29.28 30.11
CA LEU A 203 13.01 -29.06 29.81
C LEU A 203 13.62 -30.27 29.08
N SER A 204 14.51 -29.94 28.14
CA SER A 204 15.73 -30.69 27.74
C SER A 204 15.58 -31.98 26.92
N SER A 205 16.10 -31.99 25.69
CA SER A 205 17.50 -32.36 25.40
C SER A 205 17.79 -32.69 23.92
N LEU A 206 18.90 -32.12 23.42
CA LEU A 206 19.93 -32.68 22.52
C LEU A 206 19.57 -33.28 21.14
N SER A 207 20.04 -32.61 20.07
CA SER A 207 21.21 -33.02 19.27
C SER A 207 21.03 -32.91 17.75
N ALA A 208 22.05 -32.31 17.13
CA ALA A 208 22.57 -32.51 15.78
C ALA A 208 21.65 -32.28 14.57
N GLY A 209 22.06 -31.32 13.73
CA GLY A 209 21.55 -31.25 12.36
C GLY A 209 21.90 -29.95 11.67
N GLY A 210 23.17 -29.77 11.30
CA GLY A 210 23.55 -28.71 10.37
C GLY A 210 22.89 -28.94 9.01
N ALA A 211 22.13 -27.97 8.54
CA ALA A 211 21.80 -27.80 7.14
C ALA A 211 21.72 -26.30 6.85
N LYS A 212 22.80 -25.77 6.27
CA LYS A 212 22.80 -24.46 5.61
C LYS A 212 21.86 -24.56 4.41
N THR A 213 20.65 -24.03 4.51
CA THR A 213 19.88 -23.66 3.32
C THR A 213 20.18 -22.20 3.01
N ALA A 214 20.87 -21.99 1.91
CA ALA A 214 21.25 -20.69 1.38
C ALA A 214 20.01 -19.79 1.24
N ASN A 215 19.95 -18.72 2.05
CA ASN A 215 19.05 -17.62 1.80
C ASN A 215 19.57 -16.86 0.59
N SER A 216 18.83 -16.98 -0.52
CA SER A 216 18.96 -16.08 -1.66
C SER A 216 18.70 -14.64 -1.19
N PRO A 217 19.51 -13.65 -1.58
CA PRO A 217 19.37 -12.28 -1.07
C PRO A 217 18.04 -11.68 -1.50
N VAL A 218 17.33 -11.11 -0.52
CA VAL A 218 16.12 -10.32 -0.75
C VAL A 218 16.54 -8.98 -1.38
N PRO A 219 15.89 -8.50 -2.46
CA PRO A 219 16.36 -7.34 -3.19
C PRO A 219 16.08 -6.05 -2.38
N SER A 220 17.13 -5.26 -2.10
CA SER A 220 17.06 -3.92 -1.50
C SER A 220 16.21 -2.97 -2.36
N ILE A 221 15.64 -1.90 -1.80
CA ILE A 221 14.81 -0.91 -2.53
C ILE A 221 15.53 -0.36 -3.79
N ARG A 222 16.87 -0.33 -3.79
CA ARG A 222 17.70 0.01 -4.97
C ARG A 222 17.66 -1.02 -6.09
N SER A 223 17.55 -2.31 -5.79
CA SER A 223 17.58 -3.37 -6.80
C SER A 223 16.30 -3.49 -7.62
N VAL A 224 15.16 -2.95 -7.14
CA VAL A 224 13.93 -2.80 -7.94
C VAL A 224 14.11 -1.71 -9.02
N ALA A 225 15.10 -0.82 -8.88
CA ALA A 225 15.38 0.27 -9.82
C ALA A 225 16.39 -0.08 -10.92
N GLU A 226 17.23 -1.10 -10.73
CA GLU A 226 18.36 -1.39 -11.63
C GLU A 226 18.10 -2.50 -12.66
N GLU A 227 16.96 -3.19 -12.59
CA GLU A 227 16.59 -4.20 -13.60
C GLU A 227 15.86 -3.57 -14.80
N ARG A 228 16.54 -2.65 -15.50
CA ARG A 228 16.25 -2.21 -16.89
C ARG A 228 17.29 -1.18 -17.35
N VAL A 229 18.43 -1.69 -17.80
CA VAL A 229 19.22 -1.08 -18.90
C VAL A 229 19.23 -2.07 -20.04
#